data_AF-A0A2M9D0Z7-F1
#
_entry.id   AF-A0A2M9D0Z7-F1
#
_cell.length_a   1.000
_cell.length_b   1.000
_cell.length_c   1.000
_cell.angle_alpha   90.00
_cell.angle_beta   90.00
_cell.angle_gamma   90.00
#
_symmetry.space_group_name_H-M   'P 1'
#
loop_
_entity.id
_entity.type
_entity.pdbx_description
1 polymer ?
#
loop_
_entity_poly.entity_id
_entity_poly.type
_entity_poly.pdbx_seq_one_letter_code
_entity_poly.pdbx_strand_id
1 'polypeptide(L)' 'MTLTTTPSHEQVRRALMWALAHDRETLLWHRHQRATAPTSALRARADAAIVQRWLERDCVPA' A
#
# COMPACT_ATOMS: atom_id res chain seq x y z
N MET A 1 -11.05 4.38 6.70
CA MET A 1 -11.06 5.64 5.95
C MET A 1 -10.60 5.35 4.53
N THR A 2 -11.45 5.52 3.52
CA THR A 2 -11.04 5.36 2.11
C THR A 2 -10.23 6.58 1.69
N LEU A 3 -8.95 6.40 1.37
CA LEU A 3 -8.11 7.45 0.79
C LEU A 3 -8.73 7.90 -0.55
N THR A 4 -9.40 9.06 -0.55
CA THR A 4 -10.05 9.66 -1.72
C THR A 4 -9.06 10.31 -2.70
N THR A 5 -7.77 10.27 -2.39
CA THR A 5 -6.69 10.85 -3.20
C THR A 5 -5.65 9.79 -3.52
N THR A 6 -5.19 9.76 -4.78
CA THR A 6 -4.08 8.90 -5.21
C THR A 6 -2.89 9.10 -4.27
N PRO A 7 -2.37 8.05 -3.62
CA PRO A 7 -1.27 8.21 -2.68
C PRO A 7 -0.03 8.77 -3.38
N SER A 8 0.67 9.67 -2.71
CA SER A 8 1.94 10.21 -3.20
C SER A 8 3.01 9.12 -3.22
N HIS A 9 4.02 9.29 -4.09
CA HIS A 9 5.14 8.34 -4.19
C HIS A 9 5.85 8.12 -2.83
N GLU A 10 6.00 9.17 -2.03
CA GLU A 10 6.59 9.07 -0.69
C GLU A 10 5.72 8.27 0.28
N GLN A 11 4.40 8.41 0.23
CA GLN A 11 3.49 7.58 1.05
C GLN A 11 3.59 6.10 0.66
N VAL A 12 3.64 5.79 -0.64
CA VAL A 12 3.81 4.41 -1.12
C VAL A 12 5.16 3.86 -0.66
N ARG A 13 6.23 4.64 -0.75
CA ARG A 13 7.57 4.24 -0.29
C ARG A 13 7.57 3.92 1.21
N ARG A 14 6.97 4.78 2.04
CA ARG A 14 6.87 4.55 3.49
C ARG A 14 6.02 3.32 3.82
N ALA A 15 4.88 3.15 3.15
CA ALA A 15 4.03 1.98 3.33
C ALA A 15 4.74 0.67 2.94
N LEU A 16 5.57 0.69 1.87
CA LEU A 16 6.39 -0.45 1.48
C LEU A 16 7.47 -0.77 2.53
N MET A 17 8.15 0.25 3.06
CA MET A 17 9.14 0.08 4.13
C MET A 17 8.51 -0.45 5.42
N TRP A 18 7.33 0.06 5.77
CA TRP A 18 6.55 -0.46 6.89
C TRP A 18 6.17 -1.93 6.67
N ALA A 19 5.62 -2.27 5.50
CA ALA A 19 5.21 -3.64 5.17
C ALA A 19 6.39 -4.62 5.14
N LEU A 20 7.57 -4.18 4.69
CA LEU A 20 8.81 -4.96 4.76
C LEU A 20 9.13 -5.40 6.20
N ALA A 21 8.86 -4.55 7.18
CA ALA A 21 9.19 -4.80 8.58
C ALA A 21 8.02 -5.42 9.38
N HIS A 22 6.76 -5.18 9.00
CA HIS A 22 5.59 -5.46 9.85
C HIS A 22 4.51 -6.31 9.17
N ASP A 23 4.47 -6.36 7.83
CA ASP A 23 3.36 -7.00 7.10
C ASP A 23 3.83 -7.57 5.75
N ARG A 24 4.58 -8.68 5.84
CA ARG A 24 5.14 -9.39 4.68
C ARG A 24 4.06 -9.90 3.73
N GLU A 25 2.89 -10.28 4.23
CA GLU A 25 1.77 -10.73 3.42
C GLU A 25 1.28 -9.60 2.50
N THR A 26 1.07 -8.40 3.04
CA THR A 26 0.67 -7.22 2.26
C THR A 26 1.71 -6.86 1.22
N LEU A 27 2.99 -6.97 1.55
CA LEU A 27 4.09 -6.72 0.62
C LEU A 27 4.07 -7.70 -0.56
N LEU A 28 3.88 -9.00 -0.30
CA LEU A 28 3.82 -10.03 -1.34
C LEU A 28 2.58 -9.86 -2.22
N TRP A 29 1.43 -9.55 -1.62
CA TRP A 29 0.22 -9.22 -2.36
C TRP A 29 0.44 -8.00 -3.26
N HIS A 30 1.01 -6.92 -2.75
CA HIS A 30 1.29 -5.70 -3.52
C HIS A 30 2.24 -5.98 -4.70
N ARG A 31 3.32 -6.73 -4.45
CA ARG A 31 4.25 -7.15 -5.49
C ARG A 31 3.56 -7.99 -6.56
N HIS A 32 2.71 -8.94 -6.14
CA HIS A 32 1.95 -9.77 -7.06
C HIS A 32 1.03 -8.90 -7.94
N GLN A 33 0.25 -8.00 -7.33
CA GLN A 33 -0.64 -7.09 -8.06
C GLN A 33 0.12 -6.20 -9.05
N ARG A 34 1.29 -5.64 -8.69
CA ARG A 34 2.09 -4.84 -9.63
C ARG A 34 2.69 -5.66 -10.77
N ALA A 35 2.98 -6.94 -10.54
CA ALA A 35 3.49 -7.84 -11.57
C ALA A 35 2.39 -8.30 -12.54
N THR A 36 1.15 -8.45 -12.07
CA THR A 36 0.02 -8.95 -12.86
C THR A 36 -0.90 -7.85 -13.39
N ALA A 37 -0.72 -6.59 -12.99
CA ALA A 37 -1.52 -5.45 -13.44
C ALA A 37 -1.03 -4.88 -14.79
N PRO A 38 -1.83 -5.04 -15.88
CA PRO A 38 -1.51 -4.48 -17.19
C PRO A 38 -1.74 -2.96 -17.28
N THR A 39 -2.51 -2.36 -16.36
CA THR A 39 -2.91 -0.94 -16.43
C THR A 39 -2.45 -0.13 -15.23
N SER A 40 -2.26 1.17 -15.44
CA SER A 40 -1.89 2.14 -14.40
C SER A 40 -2.93 2.22 -13.26
N ALA A 41 -4.22 2.04 -13.57
CA ALA A 41 -5.30 2.08 -12.58
C ALA A 41 -5.22 0.94 -11.55
N LEU A 42 -4.86 -0.28 -11.98
CA LEU A 42 -4.69 -1.42 -11.08
C LEU A 42 -3.45 -1.25 -10.19
N ARG A 43 -2.36 -0.67 -10.73
CA ARG A 43 -1.18 -0.31 -9.93
C ARG A 43 -1.52 0.73 -8.87
N ALA A 44 -2.29 1.76 -9.23
CA ALA A 44 -2.74 2.79 -8.29
C ALA A 44 -3.65 2.22 -7.18
N ARG A 45 -4.49 1.22 -7.49
CA ARG A 45 -5.29 0.52 -6.46
C ARG A 45 -4.41 -0.29 -5.51
N ALA A 46 -3.39 -0.99 -6.01
CA ALA A 46 -2.44 -1.70 -5.16
C ALA A 46 -1.67 -0.74 -4.24
N ASP A 47 -1.20 0.38 -4.80
CA ASP A 47 -0.51 1.45 -4.06
C ASP A 47 -1.43 2.09 -3.00
N ALA A 48 -2.70 2.35 -3.32
CA ALA A 48 -3.68 2.86 -2.35
C ALA A 48 -3.96 1.85 -1.23
N ALA A 49 -4.08 0.55 -1.55
CA ALA A 49 -4.37 -0.49 -0.58
C ALA A 49 -3.22 -0.67 0.44
N ILE A 50 -1.96 -0.68 -0.01
CA ILE A 50 -0.83 -0.80 0.91
C ILE A 50 -0.69 0.44 1.81
N VAL A 51 -0.91 1.64 1.26
CA VAL A 51 -0.89 2.89 2.04
C VAL A 51 -2.04 2.91 3.04
N GLN A 52 -3.25 2.50 2.66
CA GLN A 52 -4.38 2.43 3.57
C GLN A 52 -4.10 1.45 4.72
N ARG A 53 -3.53 0.27 4.43
CA ARG A 53 -3.21 -0.73 5.46
C ARG A 53 -2.11 -0.28 6.41
N TRP A 54 -1.15 0.50 5.92
CA TRP A 54 -0.15 1.17 6.76
C TRP A 54 -0.81 2.21 7.68
N LEU A 55 -1.64 3.11 7.12
CA LEU A 55 -2.32 4.15 7.91
C LEU A 55 -3.31 3.56 8.92
N GLU A 56 -4.02 2.49 8.57
CA GLU A 56 -4.91 1.79 9.51
C GLU A 56 -4.14 1.19 10.69
N ARG A 57 -2.88 0.77 10.50
CA ARG A 57 -2.03 0.30 11.61
C ARG A 57 -1.40 1.45 12.41
N ASP A 58 -0.94 2.51 11.74
CA ASP A 58 -0.33 3.68 12.42
C ASP A 58 -1.38 4.53 13.17
N CYS A 59 -2.65 4.51 12.76
CA CYS A 59 -3.73 5.23 13.43
C CYS A 59 -4.40 4.46 14.58
N VAL A 60 -3.97 3.23 14.89
CA VAL A 60 -4.39 2.54 16.11
C VAL A 60 -3.39 2.92 17.21
N PRO A 61 -3.76 3.82 18.16
CA PRO A 61 -2.92 4.02 19.34
C PRO A 61 -2.87 2.70 20.13
N ALA A 62 -1.66 2.29 20.47
CA ALA A 62 -1.41 1.16 21.38
C ALA A 62 -2.05 1.39 22.76
#